data_AF-A0A8H7BAD7-F1
#
_entry.id   AF-A0A8H7BAD7-F1
#
_cell.length_a   1.000
_cell.length_b   1.000
_cell.length_c   1.000
_cell.angle_alpha   90.00
_cell.angle_beta   90.00
_cell.angle_gamma   90.00
#
_symmetry.space_group_name_H-M   'P 1'
#
loop_
_entity.id
_entity.type
_entity.pdbx_description
1 polymer ?
#
loop_
_entity_poly.entity_id
_entity_poly.type
_entity_poly.pdbx_seq_one_letter_code
_entity_poly.pdbx_strand_id
1 'polypeptide(L)'
;MGAYGLPNGSFQSLGLETCVTPARQDACSSHSLPVVLFSGALATSRHLYNAMLQNIASAGYLVLSIDHPYDADMVEFPDGTIVTGVEIDSDADIELALSTRVADIEFVSNQIYNVSASKDLFPLGLRLERQSKMAVVGHSLGGAAAATAMMNMPSLRGGVNLDGSMFGSVLTTGFDGPFMLMGHENKTQETDPSWKTLWPRLVGWKKELEVKNAVHYSFSDLPLVVTALGLDGKLPAEVGELLATCITDSYSNRLIMAPKIFLTGATGYIGGDTLFALYNKHSDYEIAALVRTEEKAKSVTEAFPKVRIVIGGLDDSKILEDEAAKADVVIHTADASDHEGAAKAIAKGLASGHSKEKPGFWLHTGGTGILCWETMRDDNKLGEWSEREYNDWTAVQDLTGLPKDAFHKNVDDLVLAAGSESVKTAILCPPTIYGRGRGPLNTRSRQAYELAHLILTGQYIPIIGQGKARWNNVHVSDLAQLFVLLTEAAVNSNTDSKLWNEQGYYIVENGEHLWADLARLMGKKATELGLVDKKELKEEKLGKDKAIEQAGFEAVSWGFNSRGKAERAKKLVGWQPKGPSIEDNVEEILNDEKSRLEKK
;
A
#
# COMPACT_ATOMS: atom_id res chain seq x y z
N MET A 1 -14.98 -16.48 -36.89
CA MET A 1 -14.18 -16.32 -35.66
C MET A 1 -13.79 -17.70 -35.17
N GLY A 2 -12.63 -17.83 -34.54
CA GLY A 2 -12.24 -19.02 -33.80
C GLY A 2 -12.89 -19.07 -32.42
N ALA A 3 -12.49 -20.04 -31.60
CA ALA A 3 -12.97 -20.21 -30.23
C ALA A 3 -12.89 -18.89 -29.43
N TYR A 4 -13.90 -18.65 -28.58
CA TYR A 4 -14.03 -17.44 -27.76
C TYR A 4 -14.05 -16.11 -28.54
N GLY A 5 -14.32 -16.14 -29.86
CA GLY A 5 -14.31 -14.92 -30.68
C GLY A 5 -12.92 -14.48 -31.15
N LEU A 6 -11.87 -15.24 -30.84
CA LEU A 6 -10.49 -14.92 -31.21
C LEU A 6 -10.18 -15.29 -32.67
N PRO A 7 -9.17 -14.67 -33.31
CA PRO A 7 -8.71 -15.07 -34.64
C PRO A 7 -8.26 -16.54 -34.70
N ASN A 8 -8.49 -17.21 -35.83
CA ASN A 8 -7.95 -18.57 -36.03
C ASN A 8 -6.42 -18.58 -35.89
N GLY A 9 -5.89 -19.60 -35.23
CA GLY A 9 -4.44 -19.71 -34.97
C GLY A 9 -3.95 -18.95 -33.73
N SER A 10 -4.83 -18.22 -33.01
CA SER A 10 -4.46 -17.52 -31.77
C SER A 10 -3.76 -18.44 -30.77
N PHE A 11 -4.39 -19.56 -30.40
CA PHE A 11 -3.79 -20.53 -29.47
C PHE A 11 -2.60 -21.29 -30.06
N GLN A 12 -2.58 -21.52 -31.39
CA GLN A 12 -1.43 -22.15 -32.07
C GLN A 12 -0.17 -21.28 -32.02
N SER A 13 -0.34 -19.95 -31.94
CA SER A 13 0.77 -19.00 -31.84
C SER A 13 1.35 -18.87 -30.44
N LEU A 14 0.71 -19.48 -29.43
CA LEU A 14 1.11 -19.43 -28.04
C LEU A 14 1.74 -20.75 -27.61
N GLY A 15 2.88 -20.66 -26.91
CA GLY A 15 3.50 -21.79 -26.24
C GLY A 15 3.17 -21.75 -24.76
N LEU A 16 2.70 -22.86 -24.19
CA LEU A 16 2.61 -23.01 -22.75
C LEU A 16 3.99 -23.38 -22.20
N GLU A 17 4.62 -22.50 -21.43
CA GLU A 17 5.86 -22.84 -20.74
C GLU A 17 5.54 -23.86 -19.65
N THR A 18 5.97 -25.10 -19.89
CA THR A 18 5.86 -26.19 -18.93
C THR A 18 7.25 -26.52 -18.42
N CYS A 19 7.42 -26.56 -17.10
CA CYS A 19 8.68 -27.03 -16.53
C CYS A 19 8.79 -28.54 -16.73
N VAL A 20 9.53 -28.96 -17.77
CA VAL A 20 9.81 -30.37 -18.05
C VAL A 20 11.28 -30.67 -17.78
N THR A 21 11.75 -30.65 -16.52
CA THR A 21 12.98 -31.35 -16.03
C THR A 21 13.31 -31.06 -14.55
N PRO A 22 14.06 -31.94 -13.84
CA PRO A 22 14.07 -31.99 -12.38
C PRO A 22 15.03 -30.95 -11.79
N ALA A 23 14.51 -29.84 -11.29
CA ALA A 23 15.28 -28.90 -10.50
C ALA A 23 15.51 -29.48 -9.10
N ARG A 24 16.76 -29.89 -8.83
CA ARG A 24 17.39 -30.16 -7.52
C ARG A 24 16.66 -31.10 -6.54
N GLN A 25 17.40 -32.09 -6.07
CA GLN A 25 17.10 -33.03 -4.98
C GLN A 25 16.91 -32.40 -3.58
N ASP A 26 16.55 -31.12 -3.48
CA ASP A 26 16.08 -30.57 -2.22
C ASP A 26 14.56 -30.76 -2.21
N ALA A 27 14.17 -32.03 -2.01
CA ALA A 27 12.78 -32.43 -1.87
C ALA A 27 12.08 -31.45 -0.94
N CYS A 28 10.97 -30.84 -1.38
CA CYS A 28 10.05 -30.18 -0.49
C CYS A 28 9.82 -31.13 0.69
N SER A 29 10.37 -30.77 1.85
CA SER A 29 10.28 -31.61 3.05
C SER A 29 8.81 -31.99 3.25
N SER A 30 8.55 -33.28 3.44
CA SER A 30 7.25 -33.95 3.35
C SER A 30 6.20 -33.39 4.33
N HIS A 31 5.66 -32.23 4.04
CA HIS A 31 4.51 -31.67 4.72
C HIS A 31 3.30 -31.84 3.80
N SER A 32 2.22 -32.41 4.32
CA SER A 32 0.96 -32.61 3.61
C SER A 32 0.43 -31.26 3.10
N LEU A 33 0.63 -30.96 1.81
CA LEU A 33 0.11 -29.72 1.22
C LEU A 33 -1.43 -29.75 1.19
N PRO A 34 -2.10 -28.64 1.52
CA PRO A 34 -3.54 -28.51 1.24
C PRO A 34 -3.78 -28.58 -0.27
N VAL A 35 -4.85 -29.24 -0.67
CA VAL A 35 -5.19 -29.49 -2.07
C VAL A 35 -6.30 -28.54 -2.51
N VAL A 36 -6.16 -27.96 -3.70
CA VAL A 36 -7.20 -27.20 -4.38
C VAL A 36 -7.58 -27.96 -5.64
N LEU A 37 -8.83 -28.40 -5.71
CA LEU A 37 -9.44 -28.94 -6.93
C LEU A 37 -10.05 -27.78 -7.72
N PHE A 38 -9.79 -27.73 -9.02
CA PHE A 38 -10.31 -26.68 -9.90
C PHE A 38 -11.14 -27.25 -11.05
N SER A 39 -12.33 -26.68 -11.26
CA SER A 39 -13.23 -26.97 -12.39
C SER A 39 -13.52 -25.69 -13.19
N GLY A 40 -13.19 -25.69 -14.49
CA GLY A 40 -13.33 -24.51 -15.37
C GLY A 40 -14.78 -24.21 -15.78
N ALA A 41 -14.98 -23.20 -16.65
CA ALA A 41 -16.30 -22.94 -17.25
C ALA A 41 -16.78 -24.09 -18.14
N LEU A 42 -18.10 -24.10 -18.42
CA LEU A 42 -18.69 -24.94 -19.47
C LEU A 42 -17.95 -24.72 -20.79
N ALA A 43 -17.69 -25.80 -21.54
CA ALA A 43 -16.98 -25.73 -22.82
C ALA A 43 -15.59 -25.06 -22.75
N THR A 44 -14.95 -25.05 -21.58
CA THR A 44 -13.67 -24.37 -21.37
C THR A 44 -12.64 -25.31 -20.78
N SER A 45 -11.49 -25.42 -21.46
CA SER A 45 -10.38 -26.24 -20.99
C SER A 45 -9.71 -25.66 -19.74
N ARG A 46 -9.23 -26.54 -18.86
CA ARG A 46 -8.37 -26.22 -17.71
C ARG A 46 -7.12 -25.43 -18.09
N HIS A 47 -6.68 -25.50 -19.35
CA HIS A 47 -5.51 -24.76 -19.85
C HIS A 47 -5.74 -23.24 -19.93
N LEU A 48 -6.98 -22.77 -19.84
CA LEU A 48 -7.33 -21.35 -19.84
C LEU A 48 -7.40 -20.75 -18.42
N TYR A 49 -6.79 -21.39 -17.42
CA TYR A 49 -6.78 -20.92 -16.02
C TYR A 49 -5.40 -21.00 -15.37
N ASN A 50 -4.35 -21.20 -16.16
CA ASN A 50 -2.99 -21.41 -15.67
C ASN A 50 -2.47 -20.26 -14.80
N ALA A 51 -2.70 -18.99 -15.16
CA ALA A 51 -2.14 -17.88 -14.40
C ALA A 51 -2.71 -17.83 -12.97
N MET A 52 -4.03 -17.95 -12.84
CA MET A 52 -4.69 -18.03 -11.54
C MET A 52 -4.25 -19.24 -10.73
N LEU A 53 -4.20 -20.42 -11.37
CA LEU A 53 -3.88 -21.67 -10.68
C LEU A 53 -2.41 -21.75 -10.24
N GLN A 54 -1.49 -21.17 -11.01
CA GLN A 54 -0.09 -21.02 -10.60
C GLN A 54 0.05 -20.08 -9.41
N ASN A 55 -0.75 -19.01 -9.34
CA ASN A 55 -0.76 -18.12 -8.18
C ASN A 55 -1.29 -18.83 -6.92
N ILE A 56 -2.31 -19.69 -7.06
CA ILE A 56 -2.75 -20.54 -5.94
C ILE A 56 -1.65 -21.52 -5.53
N ALA A 57 -0.95 -22.13 -6.51
CA ALA A 57 0.14 -23.06 -6.21
C ALA A 57 1.33 -22.37 -5.50
N SER A 58 1.68 -21.15 -5.91
CA SER A 58 2.78 -20.37 -5.31
C SER A 58 2.51 -19.98 -3.85
N ALA A 59 1.23 -19.90 -3.45
CA ALA A 59 0.81 -19.70 -2.07
C ALA A 59 0.92 -20.95 -1.18
N GLY A 60 1.48 -22.06 -1.69
CA GLY A 60 1.75 -23.28 -0.93
C GLY A 60 0.64 -24.32 -0.99
N TYR A 61 -0.17 -24.32 -2.06
CA TYR A 61 -1.20 -25.33 -2.31
C TYR A 61 -0.77 -26.30 -3.41
N LEU A 62 -1.20 -27.56 -3.30
CA LEU A 62 -1.21 -28.45 -4.46
C LEU A 62 -2.48 -28.18 -5.26
N VAL A 63 -2.33 -27.80 -6.53
CA VAL A 63 -3.48 -27.47 -7.39
C VAL A 63 -3.69 -28.57 -8.43
N LEU A 64 -4.91 -29.08 -8.51
CA LEU A 64 -5.34 -30.09 -9.47
C LEU A 64 -6.46 -29.50 -10.31
N SER A 65 -6.17 -29.20 -11.58
CA SER A 65 -7.16 -28.70 -12.52
C SER A 65 -7.74 -29.83 -13.36
N ILE A 66 -9.06 -29.82 -13.53
CA ILE A 66 -9.82 -30.92 -14.12
C ILE A 66 -10.40 -30.46 -15.47
N ASP A 67 -10.07 -31.20 -16.52
CA ASP A 67 -10.85 -31.17 -17.77
C ASP A 67 -11.96 -32.21 -17.66
N HIS A 68 -13.14 -31.85 -18.16
CA HIS A 68 -14.32 -32.70 -18.15
C HIS A 68 -14.58 -33.19 -19.59
N PRO A 69 -14.29 -34.45 -19.94
CA PRO A 69 -14.50 -34.97 -21.29
C PRO A 69 -15.97 -34.82 -21.73
N TYR A 70 -16.18 -34.56 -23.03
CA TYR A 70 -17.48 -34.22 -23.63
C TYR A 70 -18.08 -32.87 -23.19
N ASP A 71 -17.52 -32.20 -22.19
CA ASP A 71 -17.89 -30.83 -21.83
C ASP A 71 -16.86 -29.84 -22.35
N ALA A 72 -15.59 -29.97 -21.91
CA ALA A 72 -14.51 -29.10 -22.35
C ALA A 72 -14.33 -29.16 -23.86
N ASP A 73 -13.96 -28.02 -24.49
CA ASP A 73 -13.84 -27.87 -25.94
C ASP A 73 -13.06 -29.04 -26.59
N MET A 74 -11.92 -29.38 -25.98
CA MET A 74 -11.13 -30.55 -26.36
C MET A 74 -10.32 -31.08 -25.18
N VAL A 75 -10.27 -32.41 -25.04
CA VAL A 75 -9.43 -33.12 -24.06
C VAL A 75 -8.59 -34.16 -24.80
N GLU A 76 -7.27 -34.02 -24.73
CA GLU A 76 -6.31 -35.01 -25.24
C GLU A 76 -5.82 -35.89 -24.10
N PHE A 77 -6.01 -37.20 -24.24
CA PHE A 77 -5.52 -38.21 -23.30
C PHE A 77 -4.05 -38.55 -23.57
N PRO A 78 -3.32 -39.11 -22.58
CA PRO A 78 -1.90 -39.46 -22.75
C PRO A 78 -1.59 -40.46 -23.87
N ASP A 79 -2.59 -41.23 -24.33
CA ASP A 79 -2.46 -42.16 -25.46
C ASP A 79 -2.69 -41.47 -26.83
N GLY A 80 -2.92 -40.16 -26.85
CA GLY A 80 -3.23 -39.36 -28.04
C GLY A 80 -4.71 -39.40 -28.44
N THR A 81 -5.58 -40.06 -27.66
CA THR A 81 -7.03 -40.03 -27.92
C THR A 81 -7.57 -38.64 -27.61
N ILE A 82 -8.38 -38.09 -28.52
CA ILE A 82 -9.01 -36.78 -28.37
C ILE A 82 -10.51 -36.97 -28.18
N VAL A 83 -11.05 -36.35 -27.13
CA VAL A 83 -12.50 -36.22 -26.89
C VAL A 83 -12.88 -34.75 -26.97
N THR A 84 -13.83 -34.42 -27.84
CA THR A 84 -14.33 -33.05 -28.05
C THR A 84 -15.62 -32.82 -27.27
N GLY A 85 -15.90 -31.55 -26.96
CA GLY A 85 -17.16 -31.13 -26.35
C GLY A 85 -18.38 -31.51 -27.19
N VAL A 86 -19.49 -31.85 -26.54
CA VAL A 86 -20.81 -31.96 -27.14
C VAL A 86 -21.59 -30.67 -26.92
N GLU A 87 -22.67 -30.48 -27.67
CA GLU A 87 -23.58 -29.35 -27.47
C GLU A 87 -24.35 -29.56 -26.15
N ILE A 88 -24.28 -28.56 -25.27
CA ILE A 88 -24.95 -28.53 -23.95
C ILE A 88 -25.77 -27.24 -23.94
N ASP A 89 -27.03 -27.34 -24.33
CA ASP A 89 -27.90 -26.19 -24.61
C ASP A 89 -29.22 -26.22 -23.80
N SER A 90 -29.71 -27.41 -23.44
CA SER A 90 -30.92 -27.56 -22.64
C SER A 90 -30.66 -27.58 -21.14
N ASP A 91 -31.67 -27.21 -20.33
CA ASP A 91 -31.60 -27.30 -18.87
C ASP A 91 -31.25 -28.73 -18.39
N ALA A 92 -31.77 -29.75 -19.09
CA ALA A 92 -31.48 -31.16 -18.77
C ALA A 92 -30.01 -31.51 -19.05
N ASP A 93 -29.43 -30.97 -20.11
CA ASP A 93 -28.02 -31.18 -20.43
C ASP A 93 -27.12 -30.43 -19.45
N ILE A 94 -27.51 -29.23 -19.00
CA ILE A 94 -26.80 -28.48 -17.96
C ILE A 94 -26.81 -29.25 -16.64
N GLU A 95 -27.94 -29.82 -16.23
CA GLU A 95 -28.02 -30.65 -15.02
C GLU A 95 -27.20 -31.94 -15.14
N LEU A 96 -27.21 -32.58 -16.32
CA LEU A 96 -26.38 -33.75 -16.60
C LEU A 96 -24.89 -33.39 -16.55
N ALA A 97 -24.49 -32.30 -17.20
CA ALA A 97 -23.12 -31.79 -17.17
C ALA A 97 -22.67 -31.45 -15.75
N LEU A 98 -23.52 -30.77 -14.96
CA LEU A 98 -23.26 -30.48 -13.55
C LEU A 98 -23.02 -31.75 -12.75
N SER A 99 -23.92 -32.74 -12.84
CA SER A 99 -23.80 -33.99 -12.08
C SER A 99 -22.56 -34.79 -12.49
N THR A 100 -22.21 -34.77 -13.78
CA THR A 100 -20.98 -35.37 -14.31
C THR A 100 -19.74 -34.68 -13.76
N ARG A 101 -19.70 -33.34 -13.75
CA ARG A 101 -18.59 -32.57 -13.17
C ARG A 101 -18.37 -32.85 -11.69
N VAL A 102 -19.46 -32.98 -10.93
CA VAL A 102 -19.39 -33.35 -9.51
C VAL A 102 -18.81 -34.76 -9.34
N ALA A 103 -19.24 -35.72 -10.19
CA ALA A 103 -18.68 -37.07 -10.19
C ALA A 103 -17.19 -37.09 -10.58
N ASP A 104 -16.76 -36.24 -11.50
CA ASP A 104 -15.34 -36.09 -11.87
C ASP A 104 -14.51 -35.48 -10.74
N ILE A 105 -15.03 -34.44 -10.06
CA ILE A 105 -14.39 -33.85 -8.86
C ILE A 105 -14.22 -34.93 -7.79
N GLU A 106 -15.26 -35.72 -7.53
CA GLU A 106 -15.22 -36.83 -6.59
C GLU A 106 -14.21 -37.90 -7.05
N PHE A 107 -14.23 -38.29 -8.32
CA PHE A 107 -13.31 -39.27 -8.88
C PHE A 107 -11.84 -38.84 -8.71
N VAL A 108 -11.50 -37.61 -9.10
CA VAL A 108 -10.14 -37.07 -8.95
C VAL A 108 -9.75 -37.00 -7.48
N SER A 109 -10.64 -36.52 -6.60
CA SER A 109 -10.38 -36.46 -5.15
C SER A 109 -10.10 -37.83 -4.51
N ASN A 110 -10.63 -38.90 -5.11
CA ASN A 110 -10.38 -40.27 -4.68
C ASN A 110 -9.11 -40.86 -5.31
N GLN A 111 -8.83 -40.59 -6.59
CA GLN A 111 -7.67 -41.15 -7.30
C GLN A 111 -6.33 -40.60 -6.80
N ILE A 112 -6.30 -39.40 -6.23
CA ILE A 112 -5.05 -38.82 -5.69
C ILE A 112 -4.44 -39.65 -4.55
N TYR A 113 -5.21 -40.56 -3.95
CA TYR A 113 -4.74 -41.50 -2.92
C TYR A 113 -4.42 -42.90 -3.46
N ASN A 114 -4.73 -43.17 -4.73
CA ASN A 114 -4.40 -44.43 -5.38
C ASN A 114 -2.91 -44.44 -5.71
N VAL A 115 -2.17 -45.44 -5.22
CA VAL A 115 -0.70 -45.52 -5.36
C VAL A 115 -0.27 -45.58 -6.83
N SER A 116 -1.05 -46.23 -7.69
CA SER A 116 -0.73 -46.31 -9.11
C SER A 116 -0.99 -44.97 -9.81
N ALA A 117 -2.15 -44.36 -9.58
CA ALA A 117 -2.51 -43.07 -10.21
C ALA A 117 -1.64 -41.91 -9.69
N SER A 118 -1.37 -41.86 -8.38
CA SER A 118 -0.51 -40.84 -7.77
C SER A 118 0.93 -40.88 -8.29
N LYS A 119 1.45 -42.06 -8.64
CA LYS A 119 2.79 -42.19 -9.24
C LYS A 119 2.86 -41.52 -10.61
N ASP A 120 1.79 -41.65 -11.40
CA ASP A 120 1.71 -41.08 -12.74
C ASP A 120 1.36 -39.58 -12.70
N LEU A 121 0.52 -39.16 -11.73
CA LEU A 121 0.12 -37.76 -11.53
C LEU A 121 1.20 -36.91 -10.84
N PHE A 122 2.07 -37.51 -10.00
CA PHE A 122 3.08 -36.81 -9.22
C PHE A 122 4.50 -37.39 -9.48
N PRO A 123 5.16 -37.03 -10.60
CA PRO A 123 6.46 -37.60 -10.98
C PRO A 123 7.62 -37.26 -10.02
N LEU A 124 7.41 -36.37 -9.03
CA LEU A 124 8.39 -35.96 -8.02
C LEU A 124 8.31 -36.76 -6.70
N GLY A 125 7.51 -37.84 -6.65
CA GLY A 125 7.39 -38.67 -5.44
C GLY A 125 6.58 -38.02 -4.31
N LEU A 126 5.79 -36.98 -4.63
CA LEU A 126 4.84 -36.38 -3.70
C LEU A 126 3.80 -37.44 -3.30
N ARG A 127 3.67 -37.69 -2.00
CA ARG A 127 2.63 -38.57 -1.45
C ARG A 127 1.66 -37.73 -0.64
N LEU A 128 0.40 -37.73 -1.05
CA LEU A 128 -0.68 -37.10 -0.30
C LEU A 128 -1.15 -38.04 0.80
N GLU A 129 -1.32 -37.50 1.99
CA GLU A 129 -1.92 -38.22 3.10
C GLU A 129 -3.44 -38.23 2.95
N ARG A 130 -4.09 -39.33 3.29
CA ARG A 130 -5.56 -39.49 3.21
C ARG A 130 -6.35 -38.40 3.98
N GLN A 131 -5.69 -37.63 4.84
CA GLN A 131 -6.26 -36.54 5.64
C GLN A 131 -5.94 -35.13 5.11
N SER A 132 -5.38 -34.98 3.90
CA SER A 132 -5.11 -33.66 3.32
C SER A 132 -6.38 -32.81 3.27
N LYS A 133 -6.28 -31.57 3.75
CA LYS A 133 -7.38 -30.59 3.67
C LYS A 133 -7.59 -30.22 2.20
N MET A 134 -8.81 -30.36 1.70
CA MET A 134 -9.15 -30.03 0.32
C MET A 134 -10.07 -28.82 0.25
N ALA A 135 -9.91 -28.00 -0.78
CA ALA A 135 -10.87 -26.99 -1.19
C ALA A 135 -11.22 -27.20 -2.66
N VAL A 136 -12.40 -26.69 -3.07
CA VAL A 136 -12.84 -26.73 -4.48
C VAL A 136 -13.11 -25.32 -4.99
N VAL A 137 -12.55 -24.98 -6.14
CA VAL A 137 -12.76 -23.70 -6.80
C VAL A 137 -13.31 -23.98 -8.18
N GLY A 138 -14.28 -23.20 -8.64
CA GLY A 138 -14.70 -23.33 -10.02
C GLY A 138 -15.27 -22.06 -10.61
N HIS A 139 -15.20 -21.98 -11.94
CA HIS A 139 -15.69 -20.86 -12.73
C HIS A 139 -16.95 -21.24 -13.50
N SER A 140 -17.94 -20.35 -13.55
CA SER A 140 -19.20 -20.58 -14.27
C SER A 140 -19.88 -21.89 -13.84
N LEU A 141 -20.20 -22.82 -14.75
CA LEU A 141 -20.74 -24.14 -14.40
C LEU A 141 -19.82 -24.93 -13.44
N GLY A 142 -18.50 -24.74 -13.50
CA GLY A 142 -17.56 -25.29 -12.52
C GLY A 142 -17.76 -24.73 -11.12
N GLY A 143 -18.21 -23.49 -10.98
CA GLY A 143 -18.58 -22.87 -9.70
C GLY A 143 -19.87 -23.44 -9.11
N ALA A 144 -20.84 -23.82 -9.96
CA ALA A 144 -22.00 -24.59 -9.55
C ALA A 144 -21.60 -26.01 -9.10
N ALA A 145 -20.69 -26.65 -9.84
CA ALA A 145 -20.15 -27.95 -9.48
C ALA A 145 -19.39 -27.89 -8.14
N ALA A 146 -18.64 -26.82 -7.88
CA ALA A 146 -17.98 -26.58 -6.60
C ALA A 146 -18.98 -26.50 -5.42
N ALA A 147 -20.10 -25.80 -5.60
CA ALA A 147 -21.15 -25.72 -4.58
C ALA A 147 -21.81 -27.09 -4.32
N THR A 148 -22.15 -27.82 -5.38
CA THR A 148 -22.76 -29.15 -5.25
C THR A 148 -21.78 -30.18 -4.68
N ALA A 149 -20.49 -30.09 -5.03
CA ALA A 149 -19.44 -30.91 -4.44
C ALA A 149 -19.29 -30.64 -2.93
N MET A 150 -19.31 -29.37 -2.50
CA MET A 150 -19.30 -29.00 -1.07
C MET A 150 -20.48 -29.60 -0.30
N MET A 151 -21.66 -29.69 -0.93
CA MET A 151 -22.83 -30.33 -0.33
C MET A 151 -22.68 -31.86 -0.24
N ASN A 152 -22.05 -32.50 -1.24
CA ASN A 152 -21.98 -33.96 -1.34
C ASN A 152 -20.75 -34.58 -0.68
N MET A 153 -19.67 -33.81 -0.49
CA MET A 153 -18.35 -34.32 -0.12
C MET A 153 -17.87 -33.70 1.21
N PRO A 154 -18.09 -34.35 2.37
CA PRO A 154 -17.68 -33.83 3.68
C PRO A 154 -16.16 -33.64 3.88
N SER A 155 -15.34 -34.21 2.98
CA SER A 155 -13.89 -34.03 2.98
C SER A 155 -13.44 -32.63 2.55
N LEU A 156 -14.29 -31.91 1.80
CA LEU A 156 -14.01 -30.55 1.35
C LEU A 156 -14.18 -29.55 2.52
N ARG A 157 -13.20 -28.68 2.69
CA ARG A 157 -13.10 -27.73 3.80
C ARG A 157 -13.48 -26.29 3.43
N GLY A 158 -13.68 -26.03 2.15
CA GLY A 158 -14.12 -24.74 1.65
C GLY A 158 -14.30 -24.76 0.14
N GLY A 159 -15.18 -23.88 -0.34
CA GLY A 159 -15.44 -23.75 -1.78
C GLY A 159 -15.53 -22.31 -2.27
N VAL A 160 -15.24 -22.10 -3.54
CA VAL A 160 -15.38 -20.82 -4.23
C VAL A 160 -16.11 -21.01 -5.55
N ASN A 161 -17.17 -20.24 -5.75
CA ASN A 161 -17.80 -20.05 -7.05
C ASN A 161 -17.35 -18.71 -7.63
N LEU A 162 -16.60 -18.77 -8.74
CA LEU A 162 -16.26 -17.65 -9.60
C LEU A 162 -17.36 -17.53 -10.67
N ASP A 163 -18.23 -16.55 -10.49
CA ASP A 163 -19.16 -16.05 -11.49
C ASP A 163 -20.22 -17.02 -12.07
N GLY A 164 -20.40 -18.19 -11.48
CA GLY A 164 -21.38 -19.19 -11.92
C GLY A 164 -22.76 -19.01 -11.29
N SER A 165 -23.82 -19.13 -12.09
CA SER A 165 -25.17 -19.38 -11.57
C SER A 165 -25.26 -20.79 -10.97
N MET A 166 -26.21 -20.99 -10.07
CA MET A 166 -26.40 -22.23 -9.32
C MET A 166 -27.55 -23.06 -9.90
N PHE A 167 -27.41 -24.38 -9.89
CA PHE A 167 -28.35 -25.32 -10.50
C PHE A 167 -28.54 -26.56 -9.60
N GLY A 168 -29.61 -27.31 -9.83
CA GLY A 168 -29.85 -28.58 -9.16
C GLY A 168 -30.17 -28.46 -7.66
N SER A 169 -29.96 -29.57 -6.93
CA SER A 169 -30.43 -29.74 -5.55
C SER A 169 -29.74 -28.86 -4.51
N VAL A 170 -28.62 -28.21 -4.84
CA VAL A 170 -27.95 -27.26 -3.94
C VAL A 170 -28.84 -26.05 -3.64
N LEU A 171 -29.69 -25.65 -4.58
CA LEU A 171 -30.63 -24.54 -4.44
C LEU A 171 -31.74 -24.80 -3.41
N THR A 172 -32.06 -26.07 -3.14
CA THR A 172 -33.09 -26.45 -2.17
C THR A 172 -32.48 -26.89 -0.85
N THR A 173 -31.35 -27.57 -0.89
CA THR A 173 -30.73 -28.24 0.27
C THR A 173 -29.75 -27.34 1.03
N GLY A 174 -28.84 -26.66 0.32
CA GLY A 174 -27.74 -25.92 0.95
C GLY A 174 -26.73 -26.80 1.69
N PHE A 175 -25.81 -26.16 2.43
CA PHE A 175 -24.76 -26.81 3.22
C PHE A 175 -24.15 -25.85 4.25
N ASP A 176 -23.37 -26.39 5.20
CA ASP A 176 -22.78 -25.65 6.33
C ASP A 176 -21.26 -25.43 6.22
N GLY A 177 -20.63 -25.91 5.15
CA GLY A 177 -19.22 -25.66 4.84
C GLY A 177 -18.93 -24.21 4.41
N PRO A 178 -17.69 -23.70 4.63
CA PRO A 178 -17.28 -22.37 4.18
C PRO A 178 -17.41 -22.19 2.66
N PHE A 179 -18.10 -21.14 2.21
CA PHE A 179 -18.30 -20.92 0.77
C PHE A 179 -18.28 -19.44 0.37
N MET A 180 -17.57 -19.14 -0.72
CA MET A 180 -17.48 -17.79 -1.28
C MET A 180 -18.14 -17.73 -2.66
N LEU A 181 -18.97 -16.70 -2.86
CA LEU A 181 -19.49 -16.28 -4.15
C LEU A 181 -18.69 -15.05 -4.61
N MET A 182 -18.07 -15.12 -5.78
CA MET A 182 -17.32 -14.01 -6.35
C MET A 182 -17.83 -13.74 -7.77
N GLY A 183 -18.48 -12.60 -7.96
CA GLY A 183 -19.12 -12.25 -9.23
C GLY A 183 -18.36 -11.17 -9.98
N HIS A 184 -18.54 -11.15 -11.29
CA HIS A 184 -18.21 -9.99 -12.12
C HIS A 184 -19.10 -8.80 -11.76
N GLU A 185 -18.84 -7.65 -12.38
CA GLU A 185 -19.61 -6.44 -12.09
C GLU A 185 -21.10 -6.69 -12.32
N ASN A 186 -21.93 -6.28 -11.34
CA ASN A 186 -23.38 -6.49 -11.37
C ASN A 186 -23.83 -7.97 -11.28
N LYS A 187 -22.98 -8.90 -10.86
CA LYS A 187 -23.35 -10.29 -10.53
C LYS A 187 -23.35 -10.51 -9.01
N THR A 188 -24.50 -10.36 -8.37
CA THR A 188 -24.69 -10.47 -6.91
C THR A 188 -25.99 -11.21 -6.60
N GLN A 189 -26.32 -11.43 -5.32
CA GLN A 189 -27.66 -11.87 -4.91
C GLN A 189 -28.80 -10.96 -5.38
N GLU A 190 -28.53 -9.69 -5.63
CA GLU A 190 -29.57 -8.75 -6.08
C GLU A 190 -29.95 -8.99 -7.54
N THR A 191 -29.00 -9.49 -8.33
CA THR A 191 -29.12 -9.61 -9.79
C THR A 191 -29.14 -11.04 -10.31
N ASP A 192 -28.63 -12.01 -9.54
CA ASP A 192 -28.72 -13.43 -9.85
C ASP A 192 -29.75 -14.15 -8.94
N PRO A 193 -30.88 -14.65 -9.50
CA PRO A 193 -31.91 -15.35 -8.74
C PRO A 193 -31.44 -16.64 -8.06
N SER A 194 -30.47 -17.35 -8.66
CA SER A 194 -29.91 -18.59 -8.13
C SER A 194 -29.03 -18.31 -6.90
N TRP A 195 -28.27 -17.21 -6.90
CA TRP A 195 -27.48 -16.76 -5.74
C TRP A 195 -28.39 -16.30 -4.61
N LYS A 196 -29.41 -15.51 -4.94
CA LYS A 196 -30.47 -15.12 -3.99
C LYS A 196 -31.13 -16.31 -3.33
N THR A 197 -31.39 -17.36 -4.12
CA THR A 197 -32.00 -18.60 -3.64
C THR A 197 -31.03 -19.39 -2.76
N LEU A 198 -29.78 -19.58 -3.17
CA LEU A 198 -28.82 -20.37 -2.41
C LEU A 198 -28.36 -19.68 -1.12
N TRP A 199 -28.15 -18.37 -1.13
CA TRP A 199 -27.52 -17.63 -0.04
C TRP A 199 -28.10 -17.90 1.36
N PRO A 200 -29.43 -17.88 1.60
CA PRO A 200 -29.97 -18.19 2.92
C PRO A 200 -29.75 -19.65 3.37
N ARG A 201 -29.41 -20.55 2.45
CA ARG A 201 -29.17 -21.99 2.69
C ARG A 201 -27.70 -22.34 2.88
N LEU A 202 -26.80 -21.39 2.68
CA LEU A 202 -25.41 -21.46 3.13
C LEU A 202 -25.39 -21.08 4.61
N VAL A 203 -25.35 -22.05 5.51
CA VAL A 203 -25.48 -21.78 6.97
C VAL A 203 -24.14 -21.64 7.69
N GLY A 204 -23.04 -22.01 7.02
CA GLY A 204 -21.67 -21.82 7.49
C GLY A 204 -21.10 -20.43 7.25
N TRP A 205 -19.76 -20.32 7.39
CA TRP A 205 -19.06 -19.11 6.96
C TRP A 205 -19.32 -18.87 5.47
N LYS A 206 -19.73 -17.66 5.12
CA LYS A 206 -19.99 -17.29 3.73
C LYS A 206 -19.57 -15.88 3.42
N LYS A 207 -19.17 -15.65 2.18
CA LYS A 207 -18.80 -14.33 1.68
C LYS A 207 -19.30 -14.15 0.26
N GLU A 208 -19.85 -12.97 -0.02
CA GLU A 208 -20.11 -12.49 -1.37
C GLU A 208 -19.09 -11.38 -1.67
N LEU A 209 -18.52 -11.42 -2.88
CA LEU A 209 -17.62 -10.42 -3.43
C LEU A 209 -18.06 -10.08 -4.85
N GLU A 210 -17.94 -8.80 -5.20
CA GLU A 210 -18.14 -8.29 -6.55
C GLU A 210 -16.82 -7.70 -7.04
N VAL A 211 -16.40 -8.06 -8.26
CA VAL A 211 -15.20 -7.53 -8.90
C VAL A 211 -15.61 -6.45 -9.90
N LYS A 212 -15.35 -5.19 -9.55
CA LYS A 212 -15.67 -4.04 -10.41
C LYS A 212 -14.89 -4.08 -11.73
N ASN A 213 -15.55 -3.67 -12.81
CA ASN A 213 -15.05 -3.72 -14.20
C ASN A 213 -14.68 -5.14 -14.71
N ALA A 214 -15.01 -6.21 -13.99
CA ALA A 214 -14.87 -7.56 -14.50
C ALA A 214 -16.11 -7.95 -15.34
N VAL A 215 -15.91 -8.85 -16.28
CA VAL A 215 -16.98 -9.59 -16.98
C VAL A 215 -16.77 -11.09 -16.80
N HIS A 216 -17.65 -11.91 -17.38
CA HIS A 216 -17.67 -13.36 -17.18
C HIS A 216 -16.30 -14.02 -17.33
N TYR A 217 -15.61 -13.87 -18.48
CA TYR A 217 -14.31 -14.53 -18.68
C TYR A 217 -13.11 -13.78 -18.11
N SER A 218 -13.30 -12.71 -17.34
CA SER A 218 -12.22 -12.07 -16.57
C SER A 218 -11.59 -13.02 -15.53
N PHE A 219 -12.31 -14.08 -15.13
CA PHE A 219 -11.82 -15.13 -14.22
C PHE A 219 -11.02 -16.24 -14.93
N SER A 220 -10.54 -16.00 -16.16
CA SER A 220 -9.74 -16.93 -16.96
C SER A 220 -8.47 -16.25 -17.48
N ASP A 221 -7.63 -16.99 -18.20
CA ASP A 221 -6.44 -16.47 -18.88
C ASP A 221 -6.78 -15.77 -20.21
N LEU A 222 -8.04 -15.76 -20.65
CA LEU A 222 -8.43 -15.14 -21.93
C LEU A 222 -8.06 -13.65 -22.03
N PRO A 223 -8.25 -12.80 -21.01
CA PRO A 223 -7.73 -11.43 -21.03
C PRO A 223 -6.21 -11.38 -21.26
N LEU A 224 -5.45 -12.27 -20.62
CA LEU A 224 -3.99 -12.36 -20.79
C LEU A 224 -3.61 -12.80 -22.22
N VAL A 225 -4.37 -13.74 -22.80
CA VAL A 225 -4.20 -14.17 -24.19
C VAL A 225 -4.46 -13.02 -25.16
N VAL A 226 -5.54 -12.26 -24.95
CA VAL A 226 -5.86 -11.07 -25.78
C VAL A 226 -4.73 -10.06 -25.73
N THR A 227 -4.22 -9.75 -24.53
CA THR A 227 -3.12 -8.81 -24.36
C THR A 227 -1.80 -9.34 -24.95
N ALA A 228 -1.47 -10.61 -24.73
CA ALA A 228 -0.25 -11.23 -25.27
C ALA A 228 -0.22 -11.24 -26.81
N LEU A 229 -1.39 -11.37 -27.45
CA LEU A 229 -1.55 -11.32 -28.89
C LEU A 229 -1.69 -9.88 -29.43
N GLY A 230 -1.69 -8.87 -28.56
CA GLY A 230 -1.86 -7.47 -28.93
C GLY A 230 -3.22 -7.17 -29.57
N LEU A 231 -4.27 -7.85 -29.11
CA LEU A 231 -5.64 -7.75 -29.61
C LEU A 231 -6.51 -6.78 -28.79
N ASP A 232 -5.94 -6.08 -27.80
CA ASP A 232 -6.66 -5.09 -26.98
C ASP A 232 -7.33 -4.02 -27.85
N GLY A 233 -8.63 -3.81 -27.65
CA GLY A 233 -9.43 -2.86 -28.43
C GLY A 233 -9.59 -3.18 -29.92
N LYS A 234 -9.14 -4.36 -30.38
CA LYS A 234 -9.24 -4.82 -31.78
C LYS A 234 -10.28 -5.92 -31.99
N LEU A 235 -10.81 -6.49 -30.90
CA LEU A 235 -11.88 -7.47 -30.96
C LEU A 235 -13.23 -6.79 -31.16
N PRO A 236 -14.18 -7.45 -31.86
CA PRO A 236 -15.55 -6.95 -31.97
C PRO A 236 -16.19 -6.75 -30.60
N ALA A 237 -17.12 -5.79 -30.51
CA ALA A 237 -17.72 -5.38 -29.25
C ALA A 237 -18.36 -6.57 -28.51
N GLU A 238 -19.00 -7.49 -29.24
CA GLU A 238 -19.65 -8.67 -28.64
C GLU A 238 -18.63 -9.62 -27.98
N VAL A 239 -17.40 -9.67 -28.50
CA VAL A 239 -16.29 -10.46 -27.92
C VAL A 239 -15.66 -9.71 -26.75
N GLY A 240 -15.57 -8.38 -26.84
CA GLY A 240 -15.11 -7.51 -25.75
C GLY A 240 -16.02 -7.57 -24.52
N GLU A 241 -17.33 -7.70 -24.70
CA GLU A 241 -18.31 -7.87 -23.61
C GLU A 241 -18.19 -9.25 -22.93
N LEU A 242 -17.77 -10.28 -23.67
CA LEU A 242 -17.62 -11.64 -23.15
C LEU A 242 -16.26 -11.85 -22.45
N LEU A 243 -15.18 -11.31 -23.00
CA LEU A 243 -13.80 -11.55 -22.56
C LEU A 243 -13.23 -10.47 -21.65
N ALA A 244 -13.86 -9.30 -21.62
CA ALA A 244 -13.28 -8.02 -21.21
C ALA A 244 -12.04 -7.69 -22.05
N THR A 245 -12.12 -6.62 -22.83
CA THR A 245 -10.92 -5.80 -23.02
C THR A 245 -10.79 -4.95 -21.76
N CYS A 246 -10.01 -5.41 -20.78
CA CYS A 246 -9.56 -4.52 -19.72
C CYS A 246 -8.68 -3.43 -20.33
N ILE A 247 -9.28 -2.42 -20.97
CA ILE A 247 -8.69 -1.09 -21.08
C ILE A 247 -9.06 -0.39 -19.77
N THR A 248 -8.29 -0.69 -18.74
CA THR A 248 -7.98 0.28 -17.71
C THR A 248 -6.50 0.15 -17.42
N ASP A 249 -5.81 1.28 -17.39
CA ASP A 249 -4.38 1.45 -17.08
C ASP A 249 -3.96 0.90 -15.68
N SER A 250 -4.77 0.07 -15.02
CA SER A 250 -4.61 -0.35 -13.64
C SER A 250 -4.34 -1.85 -13.40
N TYR A 251 -4.27 -2.69 -14.45
CA TYR A 251 -3.82 -4.09 -14.29
C TYR A 251 -2.85 -4.51 -15.40
N SER A 252 -1.74 -3.78 -15.51
CA SER A 252 -0.55 -4.32 -16.16
C SER A 252 0.09 -5.36 -15.23
N ASN A 253 0.29 -6.57 -15.76
CA ASN A 253 1.08 -7.68 -15.22
C ASN A 253 2.07 -7.29 -14.10
N ARG A 254 1.65 -7.46 -12.84
CA ARG A 254 2.57 -7.77 -11.74
C ARG A 254 1.91 -8.90 -10.95
N LEU A 255 2.59 -10.04 -10.84
CA LEU A 255 2.47 -10.90 -9.66
C LEU A 255 2.27 -9.97 -8.46
N ILE A 256 1.17 -10.11 -7.69
CA ILE A 256 0.93 -9.26 -6.52
C ILE A 256 1.98 -9.63 -5.47
N MET A 257 3.19 -9.12 -5.67
CA MET A 257 4.16 -8.95 -4.61
C MET A 257 3.68 -7.73 -3.84
N ALA A 258 3.55 -7.90 -2.52
CA ALA A 258 3.25 -6.81 -1.62
C ALA A 258 4.16 -5.61 -1.92
N PRO A 259 3.61 -4.38 -2.01
CA PRO A 259 4.42 -3.19 -2.24
C PRO A 259 5.50 -3.06 -1.17
N LYS A 260 6.73 -2.80 -1.60
CA LYS A 260 7.89 -2.73 -0.71
C LYS A 260 8.17 -1.29 -0.32
N ILE A 261 8.06 -0.99 0.96
CA ILE A 261 8.28 0.34 1.52
C ILE A 261 9.56 0.32 2.34
N PHE A 262 10.50 1.22 2.05
CA PHE A 262 11.67 1.45 2.89
C PHE A 262 11.53 2.77 3.63
N LEU A 263 11.38 2.70 4.95
CA LEU A 263 11.23 3.85 5.84
C LEU A 263 12.50 4.07 6.66
N THR A 264 13.05 5.27 6.57
CA THR A 264 14.06 5.74 7.53
C THR A 264 13.38 6.63 8.59
N GLY A 265 13.88 6.59 9.83
CA GLY A 265 13.36 7.47 10.89
C GLY A 265 12.13 6.93 11.62
N ALA A 266 11.87 5.63 11.55
CA ALA A 266 10.80 4.93 12.27
C ALA A 266 10.78 5.18 13.79
N THR A 267 11.92 5.51 14.38
CA THR A 267 12.05 5.83 15.82
C THR A 267 11.96 7.33 16.11
N GLY A 268 11.88 8.16 15.08
CA GLY A 268 11.77 9.60 15.14
C GLY A 268 10.32 10.06 15.21
N TYR A 269 10.12 11.38 15.31
CA TYR A 269 8.80 11.98 15.51
C TYR A 269 7.91 11.86 14.26
N ILE A 270 8.38 12.37 13.10
CA ILE A 270 7.64 12.30 11.84
C ILE A 270 7.56 10.86 11.32
N GLY A 271 8.71 10.18 11.24
CA GLY A 271 8.78 8.82 10.71
C GLY A 271 8.06 7.79 11.57
N GLY A 272 8.08 7.94 12.90
CA GLY A 272 7.32 7.07 13.80
C GLY A 272 5.80 7.22 13.64
N ASP A 273 5.31 8.45 13.48
CA ASP A 273 3.88 8.68 13.26
C ASP A 273 3.44 8.27 11.84
N THR A 274 4.33 8.43 10.85
CA THR A 274 4.13 7.93 9.48
C THR A 274 4.09 6.41 9.44
N LEU A 275 4.98 5.73 10.18
CA LEU A 275 4.95 4.27 10.32
C LEU A 275 3.65 3.79 10.96
N PHE A 276 3.22 4.44 12.05
CA PHE A 276 1.94 4.15 12.69
C PHE A 276 0.77 4.27 11.72
N ALA A 277 0.72 5.35 10.92
CA ALA A 277 -0.37 5.58 9.97
C ALA A 277 -0.36 4.54 8.83
N LEU A 278 0.80 4.25 8.24
CA LEU A 278 0.95 3.26 7.18
C LEU A 278 0.62 1.85 7.66
N TYR A 279 1.19 1.42 8.78
CA TYR A 279 1.03 0.07 9.32
C TYR A 279 -0.43 -0.26 9.65
N ASN A 280 -1.17 0.71 10.20
CA ASN A 280 -2.57 0.51 10.56
C ASN A 280 -3.52 0.53 9.36
N LYS A 281 -3.16 1.26 8.29
CA LYS A 281 -4.00 1.36 7.08
C LYS A 281 -3.73 0.23 6.09
N HIS A 282 -2.46 -0.15 5.92
CA HIS A 282 -2.00 -1.07 4.88
C HIS A 282 -1.29 -2.28 5.48
N SER A 283 -2.07 -3.27 5.87
CA SER A 283 -1.53 -4.54 6.41
C SER A 283 -0.93 -5.47 5.35
N ASP A 284 -1.12 -5.10 4.08
CA ASP A 284 -0.71 -5.75 2.84
C ASP A 284 0.61 -5.21 2.27
N TYR A 285 1.22 -4.19 2.89
CA TYR A 285 2.51 -3.64 2.46
C TYR A 285 3.67 -4.29 3.22
N GLU A 286 4.78 -4.55 2.52
CA GLU A 286 6.03 -4.99 3.12
C GLU A 286 6.87 -3.78 3.54
N ILE A 287 6.83 -3.43 4.83
CA ILE A 287 7.55 -2.28 5.37
C ILE A 287 8.88 -2.72 5.98
N ALA A 288 9.98 -2.14 5.48
CA ALA A 288 11.31 -2.22 6.05
C ALA A 288 11.67 -0.90 6.76
N ALA A 289 12.05 -0.96 8.02
CA ALA A 289 12.39 0.20 8.83
C ALA A 289 13.88 0.22 9.21
N LEU A 290 14.58 1.30 8.85
CA LEU A 290 15.95 1.54 9.27
C LEU A 290 15.98 1.98 10.74
N VAL A 291 16.69 1.21 11.58
CA VAL A 291 16.82 1.46 13.01
C VAL A 291 18.29 1.35 13.44
N ARG A 292 18.79 2.36 14.16
CA ARG A 292 20.22 2.48 14.49
C ARG A 292 20.75 1.42 15.45
N THR A 293 19.91 0.91 16.36
CA THR A 293 20.36 0.01 17.43
C THR A 293 19.34 -1.09 17.68
N GLU A 294 19.83 -2.25 18.12
CA GLU A 294 19.01 -3.40 18.51
C GLU A 294 18.02 -3.06 19.64
N GLU A 295 18.41 -2.20 20.57
CA GLU A 295 17.53 -1.74 21.65
C GLU A 295 16.29 -1.02 21.10
N LYS A 296 16.49 -0.08 20.18
CA LYS A 296 15.38 0.65 19.56
C LYS A 296 14.58 -0.24 18.62
N ALA A 297 15.23 -1.23 17.99
CA ALA A 297 14.56 -2.20 17.14
C ALA A 297 13.51 -3.00 17.92
N LYS A 298 13.81 -3.41 19.16
CA LYS A 298 12.83 -4.08 20.03
C LYS A 298 11.54 -3.29 20.19
N SER A 299 11.63 -1.99 20.51
CA SER A 299 10.45 -1.13 20.65
C SER A 299 9.64 -1.02 19.35
N VAL A 300 10.30 -1.01 18.19
CA VAL A 300 9.62 -0.99 16.88
C VAL A 300 8.96 -2.34 16.61
N THR A 301 9.63 -3.47 16.86
CA THR A 301 9.09 -4.82 16.65
C THR A 301 7.93 -5.12 17.60
N GLU A 302 7.99 -4.67 18.85
CA GLU A 302 6.90 -4.82 19.83
C GLU A 302 5.64 -4.06 19.38
N ALA A 303 5.80 -2.83 18.89
CA ALA A 303 4.68 -2.02 18.40
C ALA A 303 4.16 -2.49 17.04
N PHE A 304 5.05 -2.93 16.15
CA PHE A 304 4.74 -3.28 14.76
C PHE A 304 5.37 -4.61 14.33
N PRO A 305 4.82 -5.76 14.77
CA PRO A 305 5.46 -7.08 14.57
C PRO A 305 5.71 -7.50 13.13
N LYS A 306 4.98 -6.95 12.15
CA LYS A 306 5.17 -7.27 10.72
C LYS A 306 6.25 -6.41 10.03
N VAL A 307 6.79 -5.39 10.70
CA VAL A 307 7.81 -4.52 10.11
C VAL A 307 9.16 -5.22 10.13
N ARG A 308 9.81 -5.31 8.96
CA ARG A 308 11.17 -5.84 8.85
C ARG A 308 12.16 -4.79 9.35
N ILE A 309 12.95 -5.13 10.36
CA ILE A 309 14.00 -4.25 10.85
C ILE A 309 15.23 -4.33 9.96
N VAL A 310 15.79 -3.17 9.62
CA VAL A 310 17.10 -3.01 9.01
C VAL A 310 17.99 -2.30 10.02
N ILE A 311 18.96 -3.00 10.59
CA ILE A 311 19.90 -2.41 11.54
C ILE A 311 20.96 -1.63 10.77
N GLY A 312 21.03 -0.32 11.01
CA GLY A 312 21.97 0.59 10.35
C GLY A 312 21.70 2.06 10.64
N GLY A 313 22.66 2.91 10.30
CA GLY A 313 22.60 4.36 10.36
C GLY A 313 22.57 5.03 8.99
N LEU A 314 22.53 6.36 8.99
CA LEU A 314 22.52 7.16 7.76
C LEU A 314 23.88 7.19 7.05
N ASP A 315 24.95 6.88 7.77
CA ASP A 315 26.31 6.75 7.21
C ASP A 315 26.55 5.39 6.55
N ASP A 316 25.67 4.41 6.74
CA ASP A 316 25.77 3.09 6.12
C ASP A 316 25.26 3.12 4.67
N SER A 317 25.96 3.85 3.80
CA SER A 317 25.52 4.14 2.42
C SER A 317 25.17 2.87 1.64
N LYS A 318 25.89 1.76 1.87
CA LYS A 318 25.61 0.49 1.18
C LYS A 318 24.26 -0.10 1.59
N ILE A 319 23.89 -0.01 2.87
CA ILE A 319 22.58 -0.45 3.36
C ILE A 319 21.48 0.40 2.75
N LEU A 320 21.66 1.72 2.75
CA LEU A 320 20.69 2.65 2.15
C LEU A 320 20.51 2.40 0.65
N GLU A 321 21.61 2.23 -0.10
CA GLU A 321 21.56 1.91 -1.53
C GLU A 321 20.82 0.59 -1.78
N ASP A 322 21.15 -0.47 -1.05
CA ASP A 322 20.59 -1.80 -1.27
C ASP A 322 19.10 -1.87 -0.90
N GLU A 323 18.68 -1.21 0.18
CA GLU A 323 17.27 -1.18 0.58
C GLU A 323 16.44 -0.25 -0.32
N ALA A 324 17.00 0.90 -0.73
CA ALA A 324 16.35 1.80 -1.68
C ALA A 324 16.20 1.17 -3.07
N ALA A 325 17.16 0.37 -3.54
CA ALA A 325 17.07 -0.34 -4.82
C ALA A 325 16.01 -1.47 -4.84
N LYS A 326 15.60 -1.98 -3.66
CA LYS A 326 14.60 -3.04 -3.54
C LYS A 326 13.18 -2.49 -3.34
N ALA A 327 13.06 -1.27 -2.80
CA ALA A 327 11.80 -0.70 -2.38
C ALA A 327 11.06 -0.03 -3.55
N ASP A 328 9.76 -0.26 -3.67
CA ASP A 328 8.94 0.48 -4.62
C ASP A 328 8.77 1.94 -4.15
N VAL A 329 8.73 2.17 -2.83
CA VAL A 329 8.66 3.51 -2.22
C VAL A 329 9.68 3.66 -1.09
N VAL A 330 10.50 4.71 -1.15
CA VAL A 330 11.38 5.14 -0.06
C VAL A 330 10.77 6.34 0.64
N ILE A 331 10.58 6.25 1.96
CA ILE A 331 10.14 7.34 2.82
C ILE A 331 11.33 7.76 3.69
N HIS A 332 11.88 8.94 3.40
CA HIS A 332 13.05 9.45 4.09
C HIS A 332 12.66 10.56 5.09
N THR A 333 12.71 10.24 6.39
CA THR A 333 12.40 11.21 7.46
C THR A 333 13.50 11.32 8.53
N ALA A 334 14.57 10.53 8.44
CA ALA A 334 15.67 10.58 9.40
C ALA A 334 16.71 11.61 8.94
N ASP A 335 16.79 12.74 9.65
CA ASP A 335 17.69 13.88 9.34
C ASP A 335 17.69 14.19 7.83
N ALA A 336 16.53 14.05 7.20
CA ALA A 336 16.39 13.94 5.76
C ALA A 336 16.88 15.20 5.05
N SER A 337 16.51 16.37 5.56
CA SER A 337 16.92 17.68 5.05
C SER A 337 18.39 18.03 5.28
N ASP A 338 19.12 17.26 6.08
CA ASP A 338 20.45 17.63 6.58
C ASP A 338 21.54 16.58 6.30
N HIS A 339 21.17 15.38 5.85
CA HIS A 339 22.11 14.27 5.64
C HIS A 339 22.38 13.96 4.16
N GLU A 340 23.24 14.76 3.52
CA GLU A 340 23.59 14.61 2.09
C GLU A 340 24.05 13.19 1.70
N GLY A 341 24.81 12.52 2.56
CA GLY A 341 25.31 11.17 2.29
C GLY A 341 24.18 10.16 2.14
N ALA A 342 23.09 10.33 2.90
CA ALA A 342 21.94 9.44 2.87
C ALA A 342 21.08 9.74 1.65
N ALA A 343 20.86 11.03 1.34
CA ALA A 343 20.18 11.46 0.13
C ALA A 343 20.86 10.93 -1.13
N LYS A 344 22.20 11.02 -1.22
CA LYS A 344 22.99 10.46 -2.35
C LYS A 344 22.87 8.94 -2.44
N ALA A 345 22.93 8.23 -1.31
CA ALA A 345 22.80 6.77 -1.28
C ALA A 345 21.40 6.31 -1.71
N ILE A 346 20.34 6.97 -1.22
CA ILE A 346 18.95 6.67 -1.62
C ILE A 346 18.74 6.95 -3.11
N ALA A 347 19.18 8.11 -3.61
CA ALA A 347 19.08 8.45 -5.02
C ALA A 347 19.78 7.41 -5.91
N LYS A 348 20.98 6.98 -5.52
CA LYS A 348 21.75 5.95 -6.23
C LYS A 348 21.07 4.58 -6.18
N GLY A 349 20.55 4.16 -5.03
CA GLY A 349 19.80 2.92 -4.88
C GLY A 349 18.59 2.89 -5.80
N LEU A 350 17.73 3.91 -5.72
CA LEU A 350 16.56 4.06 -6.57
C LEU A 350 16.93 4.07 -8.06
N ALA A 351 17.94 4.84 -8.48
CA ALA A 351 18.37 4.87 -9.87
C ALA A 351 18.91 3.52 -10.38
N SER A 352 19.46 2.68 -9.50
CA SER A 352 20.01 1.36 -9.85
C SER A 352 18.97 0.24 -9.87
N GLY A 353 17.93 0.34 -9.04
CA GLY A 353 16.91 -0.70 -8.88
C GLY A 353 15.68 -0.55 -9.78
N HIS A 354 15.53 0.60 -10.43
CA HIS A 354 14.29 0.98 -11.12
C HIS A 354 14.51 1.39 -12.58
N SER A 355 13.44 1.35 -13.36
CA SER A 355 13.42 1.73 -14.77
C SER A 355 12.21 2.62 -15.07
N LYS A 356 12.10 3.09 -16.31
CA LYS A 356 10.93 3.85 -16.76
C LYS A 356 9.63 3.05 -16.64
N GLU A 357 9.68 1.75 -16.88
CA GLU A 357 8.54 0.83 -16.83
C GLU A 357 8.18 0.41 -15.40
N LYS A 358 9.15 0.47 -14.48
CA LYS A 358 8.97 0.24 -13.05
C LYS A 358 9.69 1.33 -12.26
N PRO A 359 9.11 2.54 -12.17
CA PRO A 359 9.75 3.63 -11.45
C PRO A 359 9.79 3.37 -9.94
N GLY A 360 10.82 3.89 -9.29
CA GLY A 360 10.92 3.95 -7.84
C GLY A 360 10.48 5.33 -7.33
N PHE A 361 9.86 5.37 -6.16
CA PHE A 361 9.30 6.61 -5.61
C PHE A 361 10.04 7.04 -4.35
N TRP A 362 10.36 8.32 -4.23
CA TRP A 362 11.05 8.89 -3.08
C TRP A 362 10.22 10.00 -2.44
N LEU A 363 9.69 9.73 -1.25
CA LEU A 363 9.06 10.73 -0.40
C LEU A 363 10.11 11.26 0.59
N HIS A 364 10.53 12.49 0.40
CA HIS A 364 11.57 13.15 1.18
C HIS A 364 10.95 14.15 2.14
N THR A 365 11.38 14.13 3.41
CA THR A 365 11.02 15.18 4.38
C THR A 365 11.97 16.35 4.22
N GLY A 366 11.46 17.47 3.72
CA GLY A 366 12.13 18.78 3.78
C GLY A 366 11.70 19.56 5.03
N GLY A 367 11.67 20.89 4.95
CA GLY A 367 11.13 21.73 6.03
C GLY A 367 11.02 23.19 5.65
N THR A 368 9.95 23.87 6.04
CA THR A 368 9.75 25.28 5.67
C THR A 368 10.69 26.25 6.36
N GLY A 369 11.60 25.78 7.24
CA GLY A 369 12.74 26.58 7.70
C GLY A 369 13.57 27.15 6.54
N ILE A 370 13.55 26.50 5.37
CA ILE A 370 14.12 27.03 4.11
C ILE A 370 13.52 28.37 3.69
N LEU A 371 12.27 28.65 4.04
CA LEU A 371 11.56 29.90 3.71
C LEU A 371 12.03 31.09 4.57
N CYS A 372 12.76 30.83 5.65
CA CYS A 372 13.31 31.85 6.54
C CYS A 372 14.55 32.56 5.99
N TRP A 373 15.05 32.16 4.82
CA TRP A 373 16.35 32.60 4.29
C TRP A 373 16.55 34.11 4.26
N GLU A 374 15.49 34.91 3.98
CA GLU A 374 15.59 36.36 3.97
C GLU A 374 15.80 36.94 5.38
N THR A 375 14.99 36.50 6.34
CA THR A 375 15.07 37.00 7.72
C THR A 375 16.35 36.49 8.40
N MET A 376 16.85 35.32 8.01
CA MET A 376 18.13 34.79 8.51
C MET A 376 19.34 35.62 8.08
N ARG A 377 19.26 36.38 6.98
CA ARG A 377 20.36 37.21 6.47
C ARG A 377 20.46 38.59 7.11
N ASP A 378 19.42 39.05 7.80
CA ASP A 378 19.35 40.39 8.35
C ASP A 378 18.75 40.40 9.75
N ASP A 379 19.63 40.48 10.76
CA ASP A 379 19.24 40.48 12.16
C ASP A 379 18.38 41.69 12.57
N ASN A 380 18.39 42.76 11.77
CA ASN A 380 17.51 43.91 11.99
C ASN A 380 16.03 43.58 11.70
N LYS A 381 15.77 42.50 10.96
CA LYS A 381 14.42 42.04 10.62
C LYS A 381 13.85 41.00 11.59
N LEU A 382 14.54 40.73 12.69
CA LEU A 382 14.06 39.77 13.70
C LEU A 382 12.69 40.17 14.25
N GLY A 383 11.77 39.22 14.18
CA GLY A 383 10.40 39.38 14.64
C GLY A 383 9.58 40.39 13.84
N GLU A 384 10.04 40.85 12.66
CA GLU A 384 9.25 41.71 11.79
C GLU A 384 8.14 40.93 11.06
N TRP A 385 7.12 41.66 10.62
CA TRP A 385 6.06 41.13 9.76
C TRP A 385 6.54 41.06 8.31
N SER A 386 6.18 39.98 7.60
CA SER A 386 6.40 39.83 6.15
C SER A 386 5.13 39.39 5.43
N GLU A 387 4.77 40.11 4.36
CA GLU A 387 3.67 39.72 3.47
C GLU A 387 4.03 38.60 2.51
N ARG A 388 5.33 38.23 2.40
CA ARG A 388 5.79 37.19 1.49
C ARG A 388 5.22 35.83 1.89
N GLU A 389 4.64 35.14 0.92
CA GLU A 389 4.04 33.82 1.07
C GLU A 389 4.37 32.98 -0.18
N TYR A 390 4.77 31.73 0.02
CA TYR A 390 5.10 30.80 -1.07
C TYR A 390 3.92 29.85 -1.34
N ASN A 391 3.70 29.45 -2.59
CA ASN A 391 2.58 28.60 -2.95
C ASN A 391 3.05 27.36 -3.72
N ASP A 392 2.71 26.17 -3.21
CA ASP A 392 3.16 24.91 -3.78
C ASP A 392 2.46 24.51 -5.10
N TRP A 393 1.37 25.18 -5.46
CA TRP A 393 0.56 24.91 -6.65
C TRP A 393 0.76 25.97 -7.74
N THR A 394 0.56 27.25 -7.42
CA THR A 394 0.58 28.33 -8.42
C THR A 394 1.98 28.86 -8.72
N ALA A 395 2.96 28.62 -7.83
CA ALA A 395 4.29 29.21 -7.92
C ALA A 395 5.38 28.26 -7.39
N VAL A 396 5.30 26.96 -7.70
CA VAL A 396 6.26 25.95 -7.22
C VAL A 396 7.73 26.29 -7.56
N GLN A 397 7.95 27.00 -8.66
CA GLN A 397 9.27 27.44 -9.12
C GLN A 397 9.94 28.40 -8.12
N ASP A 398 9.16 29.14 -7.34
CA ASP A 398 9.67 30.01 -6.28
C ASP A 398 10.23 29.21 -5.09
N LEU A 399 9.78 27.96 -4.92
CA LEU A 399 10.29 27.02 -3.91
C LEU A 399 11.53 26.29 -4.43
N THR A 400 11.46 25.75 -5.65
CA THR A 400 12.61 25.03 -6.23
C THR A 400 13.77 25.97 -6.58
N GLY A 401 13.47 27.25 -6.84
CA GLY A 401 14.43 28.30 -7.20
C GLY A 401 14.98 29.12 -6.03
N LEU A 402 14.80 28.69 -4.78
CA LEU A 402 15.34 29.38 -3.61
C LEU A 402 16.88 29.51 -3.65
N PRO A 403 17.46 30.54 -2.99
CA PRO A 403 18.92 30.74 -2.99
C PRO A 403 19.70 29.54 -2.45
N LYS A 404 20.91 29.30 -2.98
CA LYS A 404 21.75 28.13 -2.62
C LYS A 404 22.16 28.07 -1.14
N ASP A 405 22.24 29.23 -0.49
CA ASP A 405 22.54 29.40 0.93
C ASP A 405 21.29 29.35 1.81
N ALA A 406 20.09 29.16 1.22
CA ALA A 406 18.90 28.89 1.99
C ALA A 406 19.05 27.54 2.74
N PHE A 407 18.52 27.50 3.95
CA PHE A 407 18.61 26.34 4.84
C PHE A 407 18.06 25.07 4.16
N HIS A 408 18.72 23.93 4.29
CA HIS A 408 18.37 22.65 3.63
C HIS A 408 18.45 22.61 2.09
N LYS A 409 18.71 23.74 1.40
CA LYS A 409 18.65 23.82 -0.07
C LYS A 409 19.59 22.82 -0.76
N ASN A 410 20.74 22.56 -0.15
CA ASN A 410 21.72 21.59 -0.65
C ASN A 410 21.15 20.18 -0.78
N VAL A 411 20.29 19.73 0.14
CA VAL A 411 19.67 18.41 0.07
C VAL A 411 18.43 18.42 -0.83
N ASP A 412 17.61 19.47 -0.77
CA ASP A 412 16.48 19.64 -1.69
C ASP A 412 16.95 19.57 -3.16
N ASP A 413 18.07 20.22 -3.50
CA ASP A 413 18.68 20.16 -4.83
C ASP A 413 19.08 18.74 -5.24
N LEU A 414 19.59 17.92 -4.30
CA LEU A 414 19.92 16.52 -4.57
C LEU A 414 18.68 15.69 -4.87
N VAL A 415 17.59 15.91 -4.13
CA VAL A 415 16.31 15.20 -4.32
C VAL A 415 15.67 15.60 -5.64
N LEU A 416 15.66 16.90 -5.96
CA LEU A 416 15.15 17.39 -7.25
C LEU A 416 15.97 16.85 -8.41
N ALA A 417 17.31 16.83 -8.30
CA ALA A 417 18.20 16.31 -9.34
C ALA A 417 18.09 14.79 -9.54
N ALA A 418 17.63 14.04 -8.55
CA ALA A 418 17.36 12.60 -8.68
C ALA A 418 16.09 12.31 -9.50
N GLY A 419 15.20 13.29 -9.66
CA GLY A 419 13.97 13.16 -10.43
C GLY A 419 14.23 12.80 -11.89
N SER A 420 13.59 11.74 -12.38
CA SER A 420 13.76 11.23 -13.73
C SER A 420 12.53 10.43 -14.20
N GLU A 421 12.65 9.76 -15.35
CA GLU A 421 11.65 8.80 -15.81
C GLU A 421 11.58 7.56 -14.91
N SER A 422 12.71 7.15 -14.33
CA SER A 422 12.84 5.94 -13.50
C SER A 422 12.73 6.21 -12.00
N VAL A 423 12.87 7.46 -11.57
CA VAL A 423 12.80 7.87 -10.16
C VAL A 423 11.85 9.06 -10.02
N LYS A 424 10.81 8.90 -9.22
CA LYS A 424 9.79 9.92 -8.97
C LYS A 424 9.97 10.49 -7.56
N THR A 425 10.29 11.77 -7.45
CA THR A 425 10.58 12.40 -6.15
C THR A 425 9.45 13.31 -5.68
N ALA A 426 9.22 13.36 -4.37
CA ALA A 426 8.34 14.33 -3.73
C ALA A 426 9.00 14.86 -2.45
N ILE A 427 9.15 16.18 -2.34
CA ILE A 427 9.65 16.87 -1.15
C ILE A 427 8.44 17.38 -0.37
N LEU A 428 8.24 16.84 0.82
CA LEU A 428 7.23 17.28 1.77
C LEU A 428 7.88 18.26 2.75
N CYS A 429 7.52 19.54 2.67
CA CYS A 429 8.02 20.61 3.51
C CYS A 429 6.97 21.01 4.55
N PRO A 430 6.95 20.35 5.72
CA PRO A 430 6.11 20.78 6.83
C PRO A 430 6.69 22.03 7.52
N PRO A 431 5.82 22.88 8.11
CA PRO A 431 6.21 24.02 8.91
C PRO A 431 6.34 23.62 10.39
N THR A 432 5.88 24.45 11.34
CA THR A 432 5.87 24.06 12.76
C THR A 432 4.99 22.83 12.95
N ILE A 433 5.60 21.68 13.22
CA ILE A 433 4.89 20.42 13.48
C ILE A 433 4.54 20.35 14.97
N TYR A 434 3.32 19.99 15.32
CA TYR A 434 2.88 19.85 16.72
C TYR A 434 1.96 18.65 16.94
N GLY A 435 1.56 18.44 18.19
CA GLY A 435 0.76 17.29 18.63
C GLY A 435 1.63 16.12 19.11
N ARG A 436 1.05 15.23 19.93
CA ARG A 436 1.76 14.03 20.41
C ARG A 436 1.90 12.99 19.29
N GLY A 437 3.13 12.55 19.02
CA GLY A 437 3.39 11.49 18.04
C GLY A 437 2.89 10.13 18.52
N ARG A 438 2.50 9.24 17.59
CA ARG A 438 1.99 7.89 17.88
C ARG A 438 2.98 6.78 17.53
N GLY A 439 4.21 7.16 17.18
CA GLY A 439 5.32 6.23 16.99
C GLY A 439 5.81 5.62 18.31
N PRO A 440 6.63 4.56 18.25
CA PRO A 440 6.97 3.73 19.40
C PRO A 440 8.02 4.37 20.34
N LEU A 441 8.68 5.44 19.90
CA LEU A 441 9.79 6.07 20.61
C LEU A 441 9.63 7.58 20.72
N ASN A 442 10.25 8.38 19.84
CA ASN A 442 10.19 9.83 19.99
C ASN A 442 8.81 10.38 19.61
N THR A 443 8.04 10.82 20.59
CA THR A 443 6.69 11.37 20.41
C THR A 443 6.62 12.89 20.61
N ARG A 444 7.75 13.53 20.91
CA ARG A 444 7.84 14.98 21.20
C ARG A 444 8.31 15.76 19.98
N SER A 445 7.64 16.87 19.70
CA SER A 445 8.09 17.85 18.71
C SER A 445 9.21 18.76 19.27
N ARG A 446 9.52 19.82 18.53
CA ARG A 446 10.63 20.74 18.80
C ARG A 446 10.15 22.17 19.08
N GLN A 447 9.95 23.02 18.07
CA GLN A 447 9.81 24.47 18.25
C GLN A 447 8.77 24.89 19.30
N ALA A 448 7.52 24.41 19.20
CA ALA A 448 6.45 24.76 20.15
C ALA A 448 6.68 24.15 21.56
N TYR A 449 7.33 22.99 21.63
CA TYR A 449 7.64 22.32 22.89
C TYR A 449 8.85 22.96 23.60
N GLU A 450 9.85 23.45 22.85
CA GLU A 450 10.95 24.26 23.41
C GLU A 450 10.45 25.62 23.93
N LEU A 451 9.44 26.21 23.27
CA LEU A 451 8.79 27.42 23.74
C LEU A 451 8.08 27.18 25.07
N ALA A 452 7.29 26.10 25.16
CA ALA A 452 6.65 25.67 26.40
C ALA A 452 7.69 25.37 27.50
N HIS A 453 8.77 24.66 27.16
CA HIS A 453 9.87 24.38 28.08
C HIS A 453 10.49 25.65 28.67
N LEU A 454 10.80 26.65 27.83
CA LEU A 454 11.34 27.92 28.28
C LEU A 454 10.35 28.70 29.16
N ILE A 455 9.06 28.71 28.81
CA ILE A 455 8.03 29.36 29.64
C ILE A 455 7.96 28.72 31.04
N LEU A 456 7.95 27.38 31.10
CA LEU A 456 7.85 26.62 32.35
C LEU A 456 9.09 26.78 33.23
N THR A 457 10.29 26.77 32.65
CA THR A 457 11.55 26.83 33.40
C THR A 457 12.02 28.27 33.66
N GLY A 458 11.90 29.15 32.68
CA GLY A 458 12.29 30.55 32.77
C GLY A 458 11.29 31.41 33.53
N GLN A 459 10.02 31.00 33.61
CA GLN A 459 8.96 31.74 34.31
C GLN A 459 8.72 33.15 33.72
N TYR A 460 8.76 33.26 32.39
CA TYR A 460 8.42 34.47 31.63
C TYR A 460 7.92 34.09 30.23
N ILE A 461 7.35 35.04 29.49
CA ILE A 461 6.91 34.87 28.09
C ILE A 461 8.01 35.41 27.16
N PRO A 462 8.74 34.54 26.43
CA PRO A 462 9.84 34.99 25.57
C PRO A 462 9.33 35.64 24.29
N ILE A 463 9.84 36.82 23.96
CA ILE A 463 9.55 37.54 22.71
C ILE A 463 10.86 37.84 21.97
N ILE A 464 10.99 37.37 20.73
CA ILE A 464 12.15 37.65 19.87
C ILE A 464 11.84 38.82 18.94
N GLY A 465 12.76 39.79 18.88
CA GLY A 465 12.65 40.92 17.97
C GLY A 465 11.39 41.76 18.21
N GLN A 466 10.65 42.07 17.15
CA GLN A 466 9.35 42.77 17.27
C GLN A 466 8.16 41.85 17.62
N GLY A 467 8.37 40.53 17.72
CA GLY A 467 7.32 39.57 18.08
C GLY A 467 6.21 39.39 17.03
N LYS A 468 6.44 39.78 15.77
CA LYS A 468 5.46 39.71 14.67
C LYS A 468 5.77 38.64 13.61
N ALA A 469 6.76 37.79 13.89
CA ALA A 469 7.11 36.65 13.05
C ALA A 469 5.94 35.65 12.97
N ARG A 470 5.64 35.18 11.74
CA ARG A 470 4.57 34.20 11.50
C ARG A 470 5.07 32.94 10.83
N TRP A 471 4.48 31.83 11.25
CA TRP A 471 4.73 30.50 10.73
C TRP A 471 3.41 29.79 10.45
N ASN A 472 3.38 29.02 9.37
CA ASN A 472 2.38 27.98 9.26
C ASN A 472 2.59 26.89 10.33
N ASN A 473 1.58 26.07 10.56
CA ASN A 473 1.67 24.93 11.44
C ASN A 473 0.90 23.72 10.87
N VAL A 474 1.25 22.52 11.35
CA VAL A 474 0.56 21.27 11.00
C VAL A 474 0.62 20.28 12.16
N HIS A 475 -0.49 19.58 12.41
CA HIS A 475 -0.50 18.48 13.36
C HIS A 475 0.25 17.27 12.76
N VAL A 476 1.06 16.57 13.55
CA VAL A 476 1.90 15.46 13.07
C VAL A 476 1.10 14.35 12.37
N SER A 477 -0.14 14.11 12.83
CA SER A 477 -1.03 13.13 12.20
C SER A 477 -1.46 13.51 10.78
N ASP A 478 -1.63 14.79 10.51
CA ASP A 478 -2.02 15.27 9.18
C ASP A 478 -0.85 15.19 8.21
N LEU A 479 0.37 15.47 8.69
CA LEU A 479 1.60 15.25 7.93
C LEU A 479 1.79 13.76 7.60
N ALA A 480 1.64 12.87 8.59
CA ALA A 480 1.70 11.42 8.38
C ALA A 480 0.66 10.95 7.35
N GLN A 481 -0.55 11.52 7.38
CA GLN A 481 -1.59 11.19 6.41
C GLN A 481 -1.23 11.59 4.98
N LEU A 482 -0.48 12.68 4.77
CA LEU A 482 0.01 13.04 3.43
C LEU A 482 1.06 12.04 2.92
N PHE A 483 1.98 11.59 3.78
CA PHE A 483 2.91 10.51 3.42
C PHE A 483 2.16 9.24 3.01
N VAL A 484 1.10 8.87 3.73
CA VAL A 484 0.24 7.73 3.36
C VAL A 484 -0.39 7.93 1.97
N LEU A 485 -0.99 9.09 1.71
CA LEU A 485 -1.66 9.37 0.42
C LEU A 485 -0.69 9.37 -0.77
N LEU A 486 0.52 9.94 -0.60
CA LEU A 486 1.54 9.91 -1.65
C LEU A 486 2.13 8.50 -1.82
N THR A 487 2.23 7.71 -0.75
CA THR A 487 2.61 6.29 -0.84
C THR A 487 1.55 5.51 -1.62
N GLU A 488 0.26 5.73 -1.36
CA GLU A 488 -0.83 5.11 -2.12
C GLU A 488 -0.80 5.51 -3.60
N ALA A 489 -0.53 6.78 -3.92
CA ALA A 489 -0.36 7.22 -5.31
C ALA A 489 0.82 6.50 -5.99
N ALA A 490 1.95 6.37 -5.30
CA ALA A 490 3.13 5.67 -5.79
C ALA A 490 2.89 4.16 -6.01
N VAL A 491 2.27 3.49 -5.05
CA VAL A 491 1.94 2.05 -5.13
C VAL A 491 0.98 1.78 -6.29
N ASN A 492 0.02 2.67 -6.52
CA ASN A 492 -0.88 2.61 -7.68
C ASN A 492 -0.21 3.01 -9.01
N SER A 493 1.13 3.15 -9.02
CA SER A 493 1.93 3.55 -10.19
C SER A 493 1.43 4.84 -10.86
N ASN A 494 0.83 5.76 -10.09
CA ASN A 494 0.43 7.05 -10.61
C ASN A 494 1.70 7.88 -10.84
N THR A 495 2.10 8.06 -12.10
CA THR A 495 3.28 8.83 -12.49
C THR A 495 2.95 10.22 -13.01
N ASP A 496 1.79 10.80 -12.67
CA ASP A 496 1.43 12.16 -13.08
C ASP A 496 2.54 13.14 -12.70
N SER A 497 3.10 13.81 -13.72
CA SER A 497 4.14 14.82 -13.56
C SER A 497 3.78 15.91 -12.54
N LYS A 498 2.51 16.17 -12.25
CA LYS A 498 2.07 17.14 -11.23
C LYS A 498 2.30 16.67 -9.80
N LEU A 499 2.43 15.36 -9.57
CA LEU A 499 2.70 14.79 -8.25
C LEU A 499 4.21 14.70 -7.94
N TRP A 500 5.05 14.70 -8.96
CA TRP A 500 6.43 14.23 -8.81
C TRP A 500 7.47 15.20 -9.41
N ASN A 501 8.73 14.97 -9.06
CA ASN A 501 9.92 15.62 -9.59
C ASN A 501 9.84 17.15 -9.41
N GLU A 502 10.06 17.93 -10.48
CA GLU A 502 10.06 19.41 -10.42
C GLU A 502 8.76 20.02 -9.87
N GLN A 503 7.65 19.30 -10.00
CA GLN A 503 6.36 19.72 -9.46
C GLN A 503 6.06 19.07 -8.10
N GLY A 504 6.80 18.03 -7.70
CA GLY A 504 6.60 17.28 -6.47
C GLY A 504 7.09 18.00 -5.23
N TYR A 505 6.86 19.30 -5.11
CA TYR A 505 7.20 20.07 -3.91
C TYR A 505 5.91 20.43 -3.18
N TYR A 506 5.78 20.02 -1.92
CA TYR A 506 4.55 20.11 -1.14
C TYR A 506 4.79 20.93 0.11
N ILE A 507 4.04 22.03 0.26
CA ILE A 507 3.92 22.67 1.57
C ILE A 507 2.86 21.88 2.34
N VAL A 508 3.12 21.56 3.60
CA VAL A 508 2.23 20.71 4.39
C VAL A 508 1.71 21.48 5.59
N GLU A 509 0.73 22.35 5.38
CA GLU A 509 0.15 23.22 6.40
C GLU A 509 -1.36 23.08 6.57
N ASN A 510 -1.84 23.36 7.79
CA ASN A 510 -3.26 23.45 8.12
C ASN A 510 -3.52 24.57 9.14
N GLY A 511 -2.83 25.71 9.01
CA GLY A 511 -2.91 26.79 9.98
C GLY A 511 -1.73 27.75 9.92
N GLU A 512 -1.90 28.92 10.53
CA GLU A 512 -0.87 29.96 10.70
C GLU A 512 -0.95 30.50 12.13
N HIS A 513 0.22 30.81 12.73
CA HIS A 513 0.31 31.42 14.05
C HIS A 513 1.35 32.54 14.08
N LEU A 514 1.13 33.50 14.98
CA LEU A 514 2.12 34.51 15.37
C LEU A 514 2.86 33.99 16.61
N TRP A 515 4.19 33.94 16.56
CA TRP A 515 4.98 33.38 17.66
C TRP A 515 4.73 34.05 19.01
N ALA A 516 4.62 35.38 19.04
CA ALA A 516 4.32 36.10 20.27
C ALA A 516 2.93 35.80 20.84
N ASP A 517 1.92 35.60 19.99
CA ASP A 517 0.57 35.29 20.45
C ASP A 517 0.49 33.85 20.97
N LEU A 518 1.16 32.91 20.31
CA LEU A 518 1.30 31.55 20.82
C LEU A 518 2.04 31.53 22.17
N ALA A 519 3.14 32.28 22.30
CA ALA A 519 3.88 32.39 23.56
C ALA A 519 3.03 33.00 24.69
N ARG A 520 2.25 34.05 24.40
CA ARG A 520 1.29 34.65 25.36
C ARG A 520 0.21 33.66 25.77
N LEU A 521 -0.37 32.94 24.81
CA LEU A 521 -1.37 31.92 25.06
C LEU A 521 -0.83 30.80 25.95
N MET A 522 0.37 30.29 25.63
CA MET A 522 1.08 29.29 26.45
C MET A 522 1.35 29.81 27.86
N GLY A 523 1.84 31.05 28.01
CA GLY A 523 2.12 31.63 29.33
C GLY A 523 0.86 31.81 30.18
N LYS A 524 -0.23 32.29 29.56
CA LYS A 524 -1.54 32.40 30.20
C LYS A 524 -2.05 31.02 30.65
N LYS A 525 -2.03 30.03 29.76
CA LYS A 525 -2.48 28.67 30.06
C LYS A 525 -1.63 27.98 31.13
N ALA A 526 -0.32 28.15 31.10
CA ALA A 526 0.57 27.63 32.13
C ALA A 526 0.22 28.18 33.53
N THR A 527 -0.17 29.46 33.59
CA THR A 527 -0.63 30.10 34.84
C THR A 527 -1.99 29.57 35.29
N GLU A 528 -2.96 29.45 34.37
CA GLU A 528 -4.31 28.91 34.64
C GLU A 528 -4.26 27.47 35.17
N LEU A 529 -3.35 26.66 34.62
CA LEU A 529 -3.14 25.26 34.99
C LEU A 529 -2.26 25.09 36.24
N GLY A 530 -1.71 26.18 36.80
CA GLY A 530 -0.81 26.12 37.97
C GLY A 530 0.54 25.44 37.68
N LEU A 531 1.01 25.45 36.43
CA LEU A 531 2.27 24.82 36.02
C LEU A 531 3.50 25.70 36.30
N VAL A 532 3.26 26.98 36.62
CA VAL A 532 4.26 28.01 36.96
C VAL A 532 3.96 28.63 38.32
N ASP A 533 4.99 29.15 38.99
CA ASP A 533 4.89 29.66 40.37
C ASP A 533 4.26 31.06 40.44
N LYS A 534 4.46 31.84 39.37
CA LYS A 534 3.97 33.22 39.28
C LYS A 534 2.49 33.22 38.88
N LYS A 535 1.69 34.06 39.56
CA LYS A 535 0.28 34.29 39.23
C LYS A 535 0.06 35.02 37.90
N GLU A 536 1.11 35.60 37.34
CA GLU A 536 1.10 36.27 36.04
C GLU A 536 2.54 36.28 35.50
N LEU A 537 2.73 35.80 34.27
CA LEU A 537 4.01 35.85 33.57
C LEU A 537 4.13 37.14 32.78
N LYS A 538 5.32 37.76 32.81
CA LYS A 538 5.62 38.97 32.03
C LYS A 538 6.32 38.60 30.73
N GLU A 539 6.10 39.42 29.71
CA GLU A 539 6.89 39.35 28.47
C GLU A 539 8.31 39.84 28.71
N GLU A 540 9.29 39.08 28.22
CA GLU A 540 10.70 39.48 28.22
C GLU A 540 11.31 39.30 26.84
N LYS A 541 12.17 40.24 26.46
CA LYS A 541 12.91 40.17 25.20
C LYS A 541 13.96 39.08 25.27
N LEU A 542 13.92 38.15 24.33
CA LEU A 542 14.94 37.15 24.12
C LEU A 542 15.80 37.55 22.91
N GLY A 543 17.07 37.90 23.17
CA GLY A 543 18.02 38.21 22.11
C GLY A 543 18.39 36.98 21.29
N LYS A 544 18.83 37.18 20.04
CA LYS A 544 19.19 36.11 19.09
C LYS A 544 20.18 35.10 19.70
N ASP A 545 21.29 35.57 20.25
CA ASP A 545 22.33 34.69 20.81
C ASP A 545 21.79 33.85 21.97
N LYS A 546 21.00 34.45 22.87
CA LYS A 546 20.33 33.73 23.96
C LYS A 546 19.30 32.72 23.46
N ALA A 547 18.59 33.03 22.38
CA ALA A 547 17.67 32.06 21.76
C ALA A 547 18.45 30.86 21.18
N ILE A 548 19.58 31.11 20.51
CA ILE A 548 20.46 30.05 20.01
C ILE A 548 21.01 29.21 21.17
N GLU A 549 21.44 29.83 22.27
CA GLU A 549 21.89 29.12 23.47
C GLU A 549 20.77 28.28 24.10
N GLN A 550 19.52 28.74 24.04
CA GLN A 550 18.38 28.02 24.59
C GLN A 550 18.08 26.71 23.83
N ALA A 551 17.93 26.78 22.50
CA ALA A 551 17.51 25.62 21.71
C ALA A 551 17.95 25.70 20.24
N GLY A 552 19.03 26.39 19.90
CA GLY A 552 19.56 26.45 18.54
C GLY A 552 18.58 27.09 17.54
N PHE A 553 18.35 26.41 16.40
CA PHE A 553 17.46 26.90 15.34
C PHE A 553 16.02 27.00 15.85
N GLU A 554 15.59 26.07 16.67
CA GLU A 554 14.22 25.96 17.16
C GLU A 554 13.78 27.24 17.87
N ALA A 555 14.61 27.77 18.77
CA ALA A 555 14.28 28.99 19.51
C ALA A 555 14.48 30.26 18.67
N VAL A 556 15.57 30.37 17.91
CA VAL A 556 15.78 31.57 17.07
C VAL A 556 14.72 31.70 15.96
N SER A 557 14.15 30.57 15.52
CA SER A 557 13.06 30.54 14.52
C SER A 557 11.80 31.29 14.94
N TRP A 558 11.58 31.52 16.25
CA TRP A 558 10.47 32.33 16.74
C TRP A 558 10.56 33.81 16.32
N GLY A 559 11.73 34.24 15.86
CA GLY A 559 11.98 35.56 15.27
C GLY A 559 12.00 35.59 13.74
N PHE A 560 11.79 34.47 13.04
CA PHE A 560 11.84 34.39 11.57
C PHE A 560 10.46 34.18 10.95
N ASN A 561 10.29 34.55 9.67
CA ASN A 561 9.04 34.29 8.96
C ASN A 561 9.15 33.03 8.10
N SER A 562 8.12 32.19 8.13
CA SER A 562 7.99 30.99 7.30
C SER A 562 6.53 30.82 6.90
N ARG A 563 6.16 31.43 5.78
CA ARG A 563 4.77 31.47 5.31
C ARG A 563 4.65 30.81 3.95
N GLY A 564 3.79 29.82 3.88
CA GLY A 564 3.56 28.94 2.76
C GLY A 564 2.08 28.56 2.66
N LYS A 565 1.63 28.22 1.46
CA LYS A 565 0.24 27.83 1.20
C LYS A 565 0.19 26.44 0.56
N ALA A 566 -0.50 25.52 1.23
CA ALA A 566 -0.69 24.15 0.76
C ALA A 566 -1.96 24.04 -0.08
N GLU A 567 -1.81 23.93 -1.40
CA GLU A 567 -2.90 23.70 -2.35
C GLU A 567 -2.72 22.40 -3.13
N ARG A 568 -1.49 22.00 -3.43
CA ARG A 568 -1.17 20.85 -4.29
C ARG A 568 -1.73 19.54 -3.75
N ALA A 569 -1.42 19.21 -2.49
CA ALA A 569 -1.88 17.96 -1.87
C ALA A 569 -3.42 17.87 -1.80
N LYS A 570 -4.09 18.99 -1.50
CA LYS A 570 -5.56 19.07 -1.42
C LYS A 570 -6.21 18.79 -2.78
N LYS A 571 -5.61 19.29 -3.87
CA LYS A 571 -6.11 19.15 -5.24
C LYS A 571 -5.81 17.78 -5.85
N LEU A 572 -4.62 17.23 -5.64
CA LEU A 572 -4.15 16.05 -6.37
C LEU A 572 -4.42 14.73 -5.67
N VAL A 573 -4.35 14.69 -4.34
CA VAL A 573 -4.52 13.45 -3.55
C VAL A 573 -5.62 13.56 -2.50
N GLY A 574 -6.45 14.61 -2.57
CA GLY A 574 -7.58 14.80 -1.66
C GLY A 574 -7.17 14.94 -0.19
N TRP A 575 -5.97 15.45 0.09
CA TRP A 575 -5.50 15.63 1.47
C TRP A 575 -6.42 16.58 2.24
N GLN A 576 -7.03 16.07 3.30
CA GLN A 576 -7.94 16.83 4.17
C GLN A 576 -7.41 16.73 5.62
N PRO A 577 -6.58 17.68 6.05
CA PRO A 577 -6.09 17.72 7.42
C PRO A 577 -7.24 17.93 8.40
N LYS A 578 -7.21 17.20 9.52
CA LYS A 578 -8.28 17.19 10.54
C LYS A 578 -7.74 17.35 11.97
N GLY A 579 -6.43 17.53 12.12
CA GLY A 579 -5.81 17.77 13.41
C GLY A 579 -6.40 19.01 14.08
N PRO A 580 -6.49 19.01 15.43
CA PRO A 580 -6.80 20.21 16.19
C PRO A 580 -5.81 21.34 15.89
N SER A 581 -6.21 22.60 16.13
CA SER A 581 -5.32 23.75 15.94
C SER A 581 -4.17 23.74 16.96
N ILE A 582 -3.08 24.48 16.67
CA ILE A 582 -1.94 24.57 17.60
C ILE A 582 -2.35 25.26 18.91
N GLU A 583 -3.28 26.22 18.83
CA GLU A 583 -3.86 26.92 19.97
C GLU A 583 -4.67 25.97 20.86
N ASP A 584 -5.48 25.09 20.26
CA ASP A 584 -6.25 24.07 21.00
C ASP A 584 -5.33 23.02 21.65
N ASN A 585 -4.14 22.76 21.08
CA ASN A 585 -3.16 21.83 21.64
C ASN A 585 -2.24 22.41 22.72
N VAL A 586 -2.32 23.71 23.04
CA VAL A 586 -1.41 24.35 24.01
C VAL A 586 -1.41 23.64 25.37
N GLU A 587 -2.57 23.24 25.86
CA GLU A 587 -2.68 22.54 27.15
C GLU A 587 -1.98 21.17 27.12
N GLU A 588 -2.14 20.40 26.04
CA GLU A 588 -1.45 19.12 25.85
C GLU A 588 0.07 19.31 25.82
N ILE A 589 0.55 20.29 25.06
CA ILE A 589 1.98 20.60 24.93
C ILE A 589 2.59 20.96 26.30
N LEU A 590 1.93 21.84 27.06
CA LEU A 590 2.40 22.26 28.38
C LEU A 590 2.44 21.10 29.38
N ASN A 591 1.40 20.26 29.40
CA ASN A 591 1.34 19.10 30.29
C ASN A 591 2.38 18.04 29.93
N ASP A 592 2.63 17.80 28.65
CA ASP A 592 3.67 16.88 28.19
C ASP A 592 5.07 17.37 28.58
N GLU A 593 5.33 18.67 28.42
CA GLU A 593 6.60 19.26 28.81
C GLU A 593 6.80 19.28 30.33
N LYS A 594 5.75 19.59 31.10
CA LYS A 594 5.81 19.52 32.57
C LYS A 594 6.11 18.09 33.03
N SER A 595 5.37 17.11 32.50
CA SER A 595 5.56 15.69 32.84
C SER A 595 6.99 15.21 32.52
N ARG A 596 7.59 15.73 31.45
CA ARG A 596 8.97 15.43 31.07
C ARG A 596 10.00 16.10 32.00
N LEU A 597 9.74 17.32 32.45
CA LEU A 597 10.58 18.03 33.42
C LEU A 597 10.62 17.30 34.78
N GLU A 598 9.50 16.70 35.21
CA GLU A 598 9.40 15.99 36.49
C GLU A 598 10.00 14.57 36.46
N LYS A 599 10.19 13.99 35.28
CA LYS A 599 10.81 12.66 35.10
C LYS A 599 12.34 12.70 35.03
N LYS A 600 12.95 13.89 34.97
CA LYS A 600 14.39 14.11 35.03
C LYS A 600 14.82 14.37 36.46
#